data_AF-A0A9Q2CZ69-F1
#
_entry.id   AF-A0A9Q2CZ69-F1
#
_cell.length_a   1.000
_cell.length_b   1.000
_cell.length_c   1.000
_cell.angle_alpha   90.00
_cell.angle_beta   90.00
_cell.angle_gamma   90.00
#
_symmetry.space_group_name_H-M   'P 1'
#
loop_
_entity.id
_entity.type
_entity.pdbx_description
1 polymer ?
#
loop_
_entity_poly.entity_id
_entity_poly.type
_entity_poly.pdbx_seq_one_letter_code
_entity_poly.pdbx_strand_id
1 'polypeptide(L)'
;MIAIKNNPTGKTYEALLDFLFKTCDQFQLVVRTDILKYKDSFKDLDEWFGDSFIETLDQHEWPSTNLFDDIAKVYYFKTTEDAKEILLEKSSSLFDWSLPNLPEDLCFFKDDEAYLSVSSELEEIYIYPTSHDEVREIKEIDGLKTVEVSF
;
A
#
# COMPACT_ATOMS: atom_id res chain seq x y z
N MET A 1 5.27 -16.23 3.27
CA MET A 1 4.94 -14.84 3.69
C MET A 1 6.13 -14.28 4.44
N ILE A 2 6.42 -13.00 4.26
CA ILE A 2 7.44 -12.28 5.02
C ILE A 2 6.75 -11.14 5.76
N ALA A 3 7.01 -11.00 7.06
CA ALA A 3 6.60 -9.83 7.82
C ALA A 3 7.73 -8.80 7.85
N ILE A 4 7.42 -7.54 7.54
CA ILE A 4 8.35 -6.42 7.71
C ILE A 4 8.13 -5.85 9.13
N LYS A 5 9.20 -5.76 9.92
CA LYS A 5 9.17 -5.48 11.37
C LYS A 5 9.48 -4.03 11.73
N ASN A 6 9.63 -3.16 10.74
CA ASN A 6 9.83 -1.73 10.94
C ASN A 6 9.12 -0.96 9.84
N ASN A 7 8.71 0.26 10.15
CA ASN A 7 8.30 1.22 9.11
C ASN A 7 9.49 1.48 8.16
N PRO A 8 9.38 1.15 6.86
CA PRO A 8 10.33 1.60 5.85
C PRO A 8 10.24 3.12 5.71
N THR A 9 11.37 3.83 5.80
CA THR A 9 11.42 5.29 5.67
C THR A 9 12.52 5.74 4.71
N GLY A 10 12.38 6.93 4.13
CA GLY A 10 13.37 7.56 3.25
C GLY A 10 13.86 6.62 2.15
N LYS A 11 15.17 6.36 2.11
CA LYS A 11 15.78 5.51 1.08
C LYS A 11 15.33 4.04 1.13
N THR A 12 14.99 3.52 2.31
CA THR A 12 14.43 2.17 2.43
C THR A 12 13.01 2.12 1.85
N TYR A 13 12.20 3.15 2.08
CA TYR A 13 10.86 3.26 1.48
C TYR A 13 10.95 3.39 -0.05
N GLU A 14 11.84 4.24 -0.56
CA GLU A 14 12.08 4.41 -2.00
C GLU A 14 12.51 3.09 -2.66
N ALA A 15 13.47 2.37 -2.08
CA ALA A 15 13.90 1.07 -2.59
C ALA A 15 12.80 0.00 -2.53
N LEU A 16 11.94 0.03 -1.51
CA LEU A 16 10.76 -0.84 -1.44
C LEU A 16 9.75 -0.52 -2.55
N LEU A 17 9.48 0.76 -2.80
CA LEU A 17 8.61 1.16 -3.91
C LEU A 17 9.19 0.75 -5.27
N ASP A 18 10.48 0.95 -5.50
CA ASP A 18 11.12 0.49 -6.74
C ASP A 18 10.93 -1.02 -6.99
N PHE A 19 11.10 -1.83 -5.94
CA PHE A 19 10.83 -3.27 -6.02
C PHE A 19 9.36 -3.57 -6.31
N LEU A 20 8.43 -2.91 -5.62
CA LEU A 20 6.99 -3.14 -5.78
C LEU A 20 6.49 -2.71 -7.17
N PHE A 21 6.91 -1.56 -7.69
CA PHE A 21 6.52 -1.08 -9.01
C PHE A 21 7.10 -1.91 -10.16
N LYS A 22 8.24 -2.58 -9.94
CA LYS A 22 8.78 -3.57 -10.88
C LYS A 22 8.00 -4.89 -10.87
N THR A 23 7.35 -5.22 -9.75
CA THR A 23 6.85 -6.58 -9.47
C THR A 23 5.34 -6.71 -9.53
N CYS A 24 4.62 -5.66 -9.12
CA CYS A 24 3.18 -5.62 -8.97
C CYS A 24 2.52 -4.90 -10.15
N ASP A 25 1.26 -5.21 -10.42
CA ASP A 25 0.47 -4.60 -11.51
C ASP A 25 -0.34 -3.40 -11.02
N GLN A 26 -0.73 -3.43 -9.74
CA GLN A 26 -1.64 -2.45 -9.15
C GLN A 26 -1.28 -2.14 -7.70
N PHE A 27 -1.76 -1.00 -7.22
CA PHE A 27 -1.80 -0.64 -5.82
C PHE A 27 -3.16 -0.05 -5.45
N GLN A 28 -3.46 0.00 -4.16
CA GLN A 28 -4.66 0.64 -3.65
C GLN A 28 -4.36 1.68 -2.57
N LEU A 29 -5.34 2.55 -2.34
CA LEU A 29 -5.42 3.46 -1.20
C LEU A 29 -6.86 3.50 -0.70
N VAL A 30 -7.03 3.70 0.61
CA VAL A 30 -8.34 3.63 1.27
C VAL A 30 -8.76 4.99 1.84
N VAL A 31 -9.99 5.39 1.57
CA VAL A 31 -10.62 6.57 2.16
C VAL A 31 -11.77 6.11 3.06
N ARG A 32 -11.60 6.28 4.38
CA ARG A 32 -12.57 5.92 5.42
C ARG A 32 -13.75 6.89 5.47
N THR A 33 -14.74 6.65 4.62
CA THR A 33 -15.96 7.46 4.54
C THR A 33 -16.88 7.34 5.75
N ASP A 34 -16.74 6.26 6.52
CA ASP A 34 -17.39 6.02 7.80
C ASP A 34 -16.95 7.04 8.88
N ILE A 35 -15.72 7.53 8.80
CA ILE A 35 -15.23 8.59 9.69
C ILE A 35 -15.72 9.95 9.18
N LEU A 36 -16.90 10.38 9.64
CA LEU A 36 -17.59 11.61 9.17
C LEU A 36 -16.72 12.87 9.08
N LYS A 37 -15.69 13.00 9.93
CA LYS A 37 -14.75 14.13 9.92
C LYS A 37 -13.88 14.17 8.65
N TYR A 38 -13.58 13.01 8.07
CA TYR A 38 -12.68 12.84 6.93
C TYR A 38 -13.38 12.29 5.68
N LYS A 39 -14.70 12.12 5.72
CA LYS A 39 -15.51 11.61 4.59
C LYS A 39 -15.31 12.39 3.29
N ASP A 40 -14.93 13.66 3.41
CA ASP A 40 -14.73 14.59 2.30
C ASP A 40 -13.24 14.84 2.00
N SER A 41 -12.32 14.19 2.72
CA SER A 41 -10.89 14.22 2.44
C SER A 41 -10.58 13.39 1.19
N PHE A 42 -9.59 13.82 0.40
CA PHE A 42 -9.06 13.07 -0.75
C PHE A 42 -10.12 12.69 -1.80
N LYS A 43 -11.14 13.53 -2.01
CA LYS A 43 -12.16 13.29 -3.06
C LYS A 43 -11.58 13.30 -4.48
N ASP A 44 -10.44 13.95 -4.63
CA ASP A 44 -9.64 14.13 -5.84
C ASP A 44 -8.50 13.11 -5.95
N LEU A 45 -8.55 12.01 -5.19
CA LEU A 45 -7.48 11.00 -5.18
C LEU A 45 -7.28 10.34 -6.56
N ASP A 46 -8.34 10.19 -7.34
CA ASP A 46 -8.27 9.77 -8.74
C ASP A 46 -7.49 10.78 -9.59
N GLU A 47 -7.72 12.08 -9.39
CA GLU A 47 -6.99 13.15 -10.09
C GLU A 47 -5.50 13.19 -9.72
N TRP A 48 -5.13 12.81 -8.49
CA TRP A 48 -3.73 12.77 -8.07
C TRP A 48 -2.89 11.83 -8.94
N PHE A 49 -3.48 10.72 -9.38
CA PHE A 49 -2.81 9.63 -10.07
C PHE A 49 -3.14 9.54 -11.57
N GLY A 50 -4.04 10.40 -12.05
CA GLY A 50 -4.32 10.60 -13.47
C GLY A 50 -4.58 9.29 -14.23
N ASP A 51 -3.82 9.06 -15.30
CA ASP A 51 -3.99 7.91 -16.19
C ASP A 51 -3.72 6.54 -15.53
N SER A 52 -3.12 6.53 -14.34
CA SER A 52 -2.96 5.28 -13.58
C SER A 52 -4.21 4.87 -12.82
N PHE A 53 -5.18 5.77 -12.60
CA PHE A 53 -6.45 5.43 -11.96
C PHE A 53 -7.21 4.36 -12.75
N ILE A 54 -7.72 3.35 -12.04
CA ILE A 54 -8.50 2.26 -12.61
C ILE A 54 -9.98 2.45 -12.24
N GLU A 55 -10.27 2.37 -10.94
CA GLU A 55 -11.63 2.48 -10.43
C GLU A 55 -11.64 2.76 -8.92
N THR A 56 -12.84 3.06 -8.40
CA THR A 56 -13.11 3.15 -6.97
C THR A 56 -14.29 2.25 -6.63
N LEU A 57 -14.16 1.46 -5.57
CA LEU A 57 -15.20 0.56 -5.08
C LEU A 57 -15.57 0.92 -3.64
N ASP A 58 -16.86 0.79 -3.31
CA ASP A 58 -17.32 0.81 -1.92
C ASP A 58 -17.12 -0.61 -1.35
N GLN A 59 -16.25 -0.76 -0.35
CA GLN A 59 -15.87 -2.06 0.21
C GLN A 59 -15.89 -2.04 1.73
N HIS A 60 -16.17 -3.22 2.29
CA HIS A 60 -16.04 -3.50 3.73
C HIS A 60 -14.69 -4.14 4.05
N GLU A 61 -13.95 -4.65 3.06
CA GLU A 61 -12.73 -5.42 3.28
C GLU A 61 -11.69 -5.10 2.21
N TRP A 62 -10.43 -5.07 2.62
CA TRP A 62 -9.25 -4.96 1.79
C TRP A 62 -8.09 -5.76 2.45
N PRO A 63 -6.92 -5.93 1.81
CA PRO A 63 -5.91 -6.91 2.26
C PRO A 63 -5.45 -6.83 3.72
N SER A 64 -5.58 -5.67 4.36
CA SER A 64 -5.13 -5.44 5.74
C SER A 64 -6.26 -5.34 6.76
N THR A 65 -7.50 -5.09 6.33
CA THR A 65 -8.59 -4.70 7.24
C THR A 65 -9.95 -5.20 6.74
N ASN A 66 -10.79 -5.62 7.68
CA ASN A 66 -12.19 -5.96 7.48
C ASN A 66 -13.06 -5.14 8.45
N LEU A 67 -13.90 -4.28 7.90
CA LEU A 67 -14.90 -3.47 8.60
C LEU A 67 -16.17 -4.29 8.78
N PHE A 68 -16.64 -4.39 10.03
CA PHE A 68 -17.81 -5.20 10.35
C PHE A 68 -19.13 -4.65 9.77
N ASP A 69 -19.44 -3.36 10.01
CA ASP A 69 -20.73 -2.75 9.66
C ASP A 69 -20.59 -1.48 8.79
N ASP A 70 -19.37 -1.11 8.42
CA ASP A 70 -19.04 0.17 7.77
C ASP A 70 -18.42 -0.04 6.39
N ILE A 71 -18.58 0.95 5.50
CA ILE A 71 -17.97 0.98 4.16
C ILE A 71 -16.89 2.05 4.06
N ALA A 72 -15.82 1.71 3.35
CA ALA A 72 -14.80 2.63 2.89
C ALA A 72 -14.80 2.70 1.35
N LYS A 73 -14.21 3.76 0.81
CA LYS A 73 -13.89 3.84 -0.61
C LYS A 73 -12.47 3.34 -0.83
N VAL A 74 -12.32 2.30 -1.64
CA VAL A 74 -11.02 1.75 -2.01
C VAL A 74 -10.74 2.12 -3.45
N TYR A 75 -9.64 2.83 -3.66
CA TYR A 75 -9.20 3.30 -4.96
C TYR A 75 -8.10 2.39 -5.48
N TYR A 76 -8.20 1.97 -6.73
CA TYR A 76 -7.23 1.10 -7.39
C TYR A 76 -6.52 1.85 -8.52
N PHE A 77 -5.21 1.63 -8.60
CA PHE A 77 -4.32 2.31 -9.53
C PHE A 77 -3.32 1.33 -10.15
N LYS A 78 -2.88 1.61 -11.37
CA LYS A 78 -1.79 0.87 -12.03
C LYS A 78 -0.43 1.30 -11.48
N THR A 79 0.49 0.35 -11.35
CA THR A 79 1.91 0.64 -11.07
C THR A 79 2.58 1.25 -12.30
N THR A 80 2.63 2.58 -12.35
CA THR A 80 3.32 3.34 -13.39
C THR A 80 4.44 4.20 -12.77
N GLU A 81 5.45 4.56 -13.54
CA GLU A 81 6.53 5.42 -13.03
C GLU A 81 5.99 6.77 -12.51
N ASP A 82 5.05 7.41 -13.24
CA ASP A 82 4.40 8.64 -12.80
C ASP A 82 3.69 8.47 -11.44
N ALA A 83 2.97 7.36 -11.26
CA ALA A 83 2.31 7.07 -9.97
C ALA A 83 3.32 6.85 -8.84
N LYS A 84 4.47 6.21 -9.12
CA LYS A 84 5.56 6.04 -8.14
C LYS A 84 6.11 7.39 -7.69
N GLU A 85 6.35 8.29 -8.63
CA GLU A 85 6.83 9.65 -8.33
C GLU A 85 5.85 10.38 -7.41
N ILE A 86 4.55 10.29 -7.68
CA ILE A 86 3.50 10.89 -6.83
C ILE A 86 3.54 10.29 -5.40
N LEU A 87 3.67 8.97 -5.26
CA LEU A 87 3.78 8.34 -3.93
C LEU A 87 5.01 8.82 -3.15
N LEU A 88 6.14 9.01 -3.83
CA LEU A 88 7.39 9.52 -3.25
C LEU A 88 7.32 11.02 -2.90
N GLU A 89 6.56 11.81 -3.65
CA GLU A 89 6.32 13.22 -3.33
C GLU A 89 5.40 13.41 -2.13
N LYS A 90 4.39 12.54 -1.98
CA LYS A 90 3.38 12.62 -0.91
C LYS A 90 3.86 12.09 0.43
N SER A 91 4.76 11.10 0.42
CA SER A 91 5.14 10.35 1.60
C SER A 91 6.63 10.00 1.61
N SER A 92 7.20 9.92 2.82
CA SER A 92 8.55 9.42 3.05
C SER A 92 8.59 8.10 3.81
N SER A 93 7.43 7.52 4.14
CA SER A 93 7.33 6.26 4.86
C SER A 93 6.07 5.46 4.53
N LEU A 94 6.10 4.15 4.76
CA LEU A 94 4.93 3.32 4.48
C LEU A 94 3.77 3.64 5.44
N PHE A 95 4.06 3.94 6.71
CA PHE A 95 3.02 4.29 7.70
C PHE A 95 2.54 5.75 7.63
N ASP A 96 3.12 6.60 6.79
CA ASP A 96 2.59 7.97 6.57
C ASP A 96 1.21 7.90 5.89
N TRP A 97 0.90 6.80 5.18
CA TRP A 97 -0.39 6.50 4.56
C TRP A 97 -1.43 6.15 5.63
N SER A 98 -1.83 7.17 6.38
CA SER A 98 -2.73 7.10 7.51
C SER A 98 -3.46 8.45 7.69
N LEU A 99 -4.72 8.37 8.11
CA LEU A 99 -5.49 9.58 8.43
C LEU A 99 -4.87 10.34 9.61
N PRO A 100 -4.99 11.69 9.64
CA PRO A 100 -5.76 12.52 8.71
C PRO A 100 -4.96 13.06 7.51
N ASN A 101 -3.66 12.77 7.42
CA ASN A 101 -2.76 13.47 6.51
C ASN A 101 -2.78 12.89 5.08
N LEU A 102 -2.92 11.57 4.97
CA LEU A 102 -3.00 10.83 3.71
C LEU A 102 -4.15 9.80 3.78
N PRO A 103 -4.61 9.25 2.64
CA PRO A 103 -5.46 8.05 2.66
C PRO A 103 -4.73 6.88 3.32
N GLU A 104 -5.50 5.91 3.80
CA GLU A 104 -4.98 4.77 4.56
C GLU A 104 -4.48 3.64 3.65
N ASP A 105 -3.61 2.80 4.22
CA ASP A 105 -3.32 1.44 3.78
C ASP A 105 -2.89 1.30 2.30
N LEU A 106 -1.68 1.77 1.99
CA LEU A 106 -1.01 1.56 0.70
C LEU A 106 -0.65 0.08 0.51
N CYS A 107 -1.55 -0.69 -0.12
CA CYS A 107 -1.37 -2.10 -0.44
C CYS A 107 -1.08 -2.31 -1.93
N PHE A 108 -0.42 -3.41 -2.30
CA PHE A 108 -0.05 -3.74 -3.68
C PHE A 108 -0.55 -5.12 -4.09
N PHE A 109 -0.80 -5.29 -5.40
CA PHE A 109 -1.33 -6.50 -6.00
C PHE A 109 -0.50 -6.97 -7.19
N LYS A 110 -0.35 -8.29 -7.31
CA LYS A 110 0.29 -8.97 -8.43
C LYS A 110 -0.64 -10.07 -8.92
N ASP A 111 -0.98 -10.07 -10.19
CA ASP A 111 -1.93 -11.03 -10.78
C ASP A 111 -3.27 -11.10 -10.02
N ASP A 112 -3.83 -9.92 -9.66
CA ASP A 112 -5.05 -9.74 -8.85
C ASP A 112 -5.01 -10.27 -7.40
N GLU A 113 -3.88 -10.81 -6.95
CA GLU A 113 -3.68 -11.29 -5.58
C GLU A 113 -2.88 -10.26 -4.75
N ALA A 114 -3.20 -10.14 -3.46
CA ALA A 114 -2.50 -9.23 -2.56
C ALA A 114 -1.01 -9.63 -2.45
N TYR A 115 -0.12 -8.71 -2.84
CA TYR A 115 1.32 -8.90 -2.80
C TYR A 115 1.96 -8.18 -1.61
N LEU A 116 1.49 -6.97 -1.29
CA LEU A 116 1.82 -6.25 -0.05
C LEU A 116 0.52 -5.86 0.65
N SER A 117 0.36 -6.27 1.90
CA SER A 117 -0.70 -5.81 2.80
C SER A 117 -0.10 -4.91 3.88
N VAL A 118 -0.72 -3.76 4.11
CA VAL A 118 -0.29 -2.74 5.06
C VAL A 118 -1.49 -2.26 5.87
N SER A 119 -1.40 -2.36 7.20
CA SER A 119 -2.24 -1.59 8.11
C SER A 119 -1.37 -0.56 8.81
N SER A 120 -1.50 0.72 8.43
CA SER A 120 -0.70 1.78 9.06
C SER A 120 -1.10 2.01 10.52
N GLU A 121 -2.38 1.83 10.86
CA GLU A 121 -2.89 1.96 12.23
C GLU A 121 -2.38 0.83 13.15
N LEU A 122 -2.34 -0.41 12.64
CA LEU A 122 -1.86 -1.57 13.40
C LEU A 122 -0.34 -1.74 13.33
N GLU A 123 0.36 -0.93 12.52
CA GLU A 123 1.78 -1.06 12.21
C GLU A 123 2.15 -2.46 11.67
N GLU A 124 1.25 -3.06 10.88
CA GLU A 124 1.43 -4.39 10.31
C GLU A 124 1.74 -4.32 8.82
N ILE A 125 2.78 -5.06 8.40
CA ILE A 125 3.20 -5.14 7.01
C ILE A 125 3.54 -6.59 6.67
N TYR A 126 2.88 -7.10 5.62
CA TYR A 126 3.11 -8.44 5.10
C TYR A 126 3.34 -8.40 3.60
N ILE A 127 4.35 -9.15 3.14
CA ILE A 127 4.65 -9.32 1.72
C ILE A 127 4.59 -10.81 1.34
N TYR A 128 4.05 -11.09 0.16
CA TYR A 128 3.71 -12.43 -0.33
C TYR A 128 4.53 -12.78 -1.58
N PRO A 129 5.85 -12.95 -1.46
CA PRO A 129 6.69 -13.27 -2.61
C PRO A 129 6.32 -14.63 -3.21
N THR A 130 6.39 -14.71 -4.54
CA THR A 130 6.01 -15.87 -5.35
C THR A 130 7.21 -16.71 -5.80
N SER A 131 8.44 -16.24 -5.56
CA SER A 131 9.68 -16.92 -5.93
C SER A 131 10.79 -16.72 -4.90
N HIS A 132 11.81 -17.59 -4.95
CA HIS A 132 13.00 -17.45 -4.10
C HIS A 132 13.86 -16.23 -4.48
N ASP A 133 13.83 -15.82 -5.76
CA ASP A 133 14.54 -14.61 -6.20
C ASP A 133 13.87 -13.35 -5.61
N GLU A 134 12.54 -13.28 -5.59
CA GLU A 134 11.82 -12.18 -4.91
C GLU A 134 12.12 -12.15 -3.41
N VAL A 135 12.14 -13.31 -2.74
CA VAL A 135 12.55 -13.39 -1.32
C VAL A 135 13.95 -12.84 -1.11
N ARG A 136 14.90 -13.14 -2.02
CA ARG A 136 16.26 -12.62 -1.95
C ARG A 136 16.28 -11.10 -2.16
N GLU A 137 15.64 -10.61 -3.23
CA GLU A 137 15.58 -9.17 -3.55
C GLU A 137 15.00 -8.37 -2.38
N ILE A 138 13.89 -8.81 -1.78
CA ILE A 138 13.27 -8.16 -0.60
C ILE A 138 14.25 -8.09 0.58
N LYS A 139 14.98 -9.18 0.86
CA LYS A 139 15.94 -9.22 1.98
C LYS A 139 17.20 -8.39 1.75
N GLU A 140 17.50 -8.05 0.51
CA GLU A 140 18.64 -7.21 0.11
C GLU A 140 18.31 -5.71 0.17
N ILE A 141 17.03 -5.34 0.39
CA ILE A 141 16.63 -3.94 0.58
C ILE A 141 17.23 -3.41 1.89
N ASP A 142 18.15 -2.45 1.77
CA ASP A 142 18.86 -1.89 2.92
C ASP A 142 17.89 -1.19 3.89
N GLY A 143 18.05 -1.45 5.19
CA GLY A 143 17.18 -0.92 6.25
C GLY A 143 15.84 -1.65 6.44
N LEU A 144 15.51 -2.65 5.62
CA LEU A 144 14.29 -3.44 5.77
C LEU A 144 14.50 -4.64 6.71
N LYS A 145 13.83 -4.67 7.85
CA LYS A 145 13.90 -5.79 8.81
C LYS A 145 12.79 -6.78 8.51
N THR A 146 13.16 -7.96 8.05
CA THR A 146 12.22 -8.99 7.61
C THR A 146 12.29 -10.24 8.49
N VAL A 147 11.14 -10.89 8.65
CA VAL A 147 11.03 -12.21 9.30
C VAL A 147 10.15 -13.09 8.41
N GLU A 148 10.68 -14.25 8.01
CA GLU A 148 9.86 -15.27 7.34
C GLU A 148 8.85 -15.85 8.33
N VAL A 149 7.60 -15.95 7.89
CA VAL A 149 6.52 -16.53 8.67
C VAL A 149 6.04 -17.78 7.95
N SER A 150 6.19 -18.92 8.62
CA SER A 150 5.65 -20.21 8.20
C SER A 150 4.39 -20.50 8.99
N PHE A 151 3.33 -20.93 8.32
CA PHE A 151 2.15 -21.54 8.93
C PHE A 151 2.27 -23.06 8.93
#